data_AF-A0A4R1FSH4-F1
#
_entry.id   AF-A0A4R1FSH4-F1
#
_cell.length_a   1.000
_cell.length_b   1.000
_cell.length_c   1.000
_cell.angle_alpha   90.00
_cell.angle_beta   90.00
_cell.angle_gamma   90.00
#
_symmetry.space_group_name_H-M   'P 1'
#
loop_
_entity.id
_entity.type
_entity.pdbx_description
1 polymer ?
#
loop_
_entity_poly.entity_id
_entity_poly.type
_entity_poly.pdbx_seq_one_letter_code
_entity_poly.pdbx_strand_id
1 'polypeptide(L)'
;MTSFVQKGAALLGVLMLLTSTLFLLLLYDDQGIGFYRQLVFQHQQQQKQHLYLQQQAQEKSKNACISLDPFLPTDSHLLIFKATDTSQSIRQYRWCVREKLFKQIPRKNALIGQFSDYIDQQKFSLFAPHFDRLDPQGTLYWFSQPQAHWQIQQDIYGVIIAQGDLTITGQGRIRGAIITQGELHLDPQISLTYHKNTVVYLTQKFSRWQMAEQSWYDFTPIE
;
A
#
# COMPACT_ATOMS: atom_id res chain seq x y z
N MET A 1 -63.51 54.20 -43.64
CA MET A 1 -62.30 53.46 -44.05
C MET A 1 -61.06 53.75 -43.19
N THR A 2 -60.99 54.85 -42.44
CA THR A 2 -59.82 55.22 -41.61
C THR A 2 -59.66 54.42 -40.32
N SER A 3 -60.74 53.93 -39.69
CA SER A 3 -60.64 53.18 -38.41
C SER A 3 -60.14 51.73 -38.58
N PHE A 4 -60.30 51.13 -39.76
CA PHE A 4 -59.82 49.77 -40.04
C PHE A 4 -58.29 49.74 -40.26
N VAL A 5 -57.77 50.76 -40.94
CA VAL A 5 -56.32 50.94 -41.17
C VAL A 5 -55.59 51.29 -39.86
N GLN A 6 -56.18 52.12 -39.00
CA GLN A 6 -55.61 52.43 -37.67
C GLN A 6 -55.59 51.22 -36.74
N LYS A 7 -56.65 50.40 -36.73
CA LYS A 7 -56.69 49.15 -35.95
C LYS A 7 -55.70 48.11 -36.48
N GLY A 8 -55.54 48.01 -37.80
CA GLY A 8 -54.53 47.14 -38.43
C GLY A 8 -53.09 47.56 -38.13
N ALA A 9 -52.80 48.87 -38.17
CA ALA A 9 -51.48 49.40 -37.82
C ALA A 9 -51.14 49.21 -36.33
N ALA A 10 -52.13 49.39 -35.44
CA ALA A 10 -51.95 49.12 -34.02
C ALA A 10 -51.69 47.64 -33.73
N LEU A 11 -52.40 46.74 -34.42
CA LEU A 11 -52.19 45.29 -34.30
C LEU A 11 -50.79 44.87 -34.77
N LEU A 12 -50.32 45.43 -35.89
CA LEU A 12 -48.97 45.21 -36.42
C LEU A 12 -47.87 45.70 -35.47
N GLY A 13 -48.04 46.87 -34.86
CA GLY A 13 -47.11 47.41 -33.88
C GLY A 13 -47.01 46.53 -32.63
N VAL A 14 -48.14 46.04 -32.12
CA VAL A 14 -48.18 45.08 -31.00
C VAL A 14 -47.50 43.77 -31.38
N LEU A 15 -47.72 43.27 -32.60
CA LEU A 15 -47.13 42.01 -33.06
C LEU A 15 -45.61 42.12 -33.23
N MET A 16 -45.11 43.26 -33.73
CA MET A 16 -43.67 43.54 -33.79
C MET A 16 -43.04 43.63 -32.39
N LEU A 17 -43.71 44.27 -31.44
CA LEU A 17 -43.23 44.33 -30.06
C LEU A 17 -43.17 42.94 -29.42
N LEU A 18 -44.23 42.14 -29.58
CA LEU A 18 -44.30 40.76 -29.08
C LEU A 18 -43.22 39.86 -29.68
N THR A 19 -43.02 39.93 -31.00
CA THR A 19 -41.97 39.14 -31.68
C THR A 19 -40.58 39.57 -31.26
N SER A 20 -40.32 40.88 -31.12
CA SER A 20 -39.03 41.38 -30.62
C SER A 20 -38.75 40.97 -29.17
N THR A 21 -39.76 41.00 -28.29
CA THR A 21 -39.59 40.56 -26.90
C THR A 21 -39.38 39.06 -26.82
N LEU A 22 -40.09 38.27 -27.62
CA LEU A 22 -39.88 36.83 -27.71
C LEU A 22 -38.45 36.51 -28.20
N PHE A 23 -37.94 37.26 -29.19
CA PHE A 23 -36.59 37.06 -29.72
C PHE A 23 -35.51 37.37 -28.68
N LEU A 24 -35.70 38.42 -27.87
CA LEU A 24 -34.80 38.75 -26.76
C LEU A 24 -34.81 37.67 -25.66
N LEU A 25 -35.98 37.10 -25.34
CA LEU A 25 -36.08 35.99 -24.40
C LEU A 25 -35.38 34.73 -24.91
N LEU A 26 -35.52 34.42 -26.21
CA LEU A 26 -34.84 33.28 -26.83
C LEU A 26 -33.31 33.47 -26.88
N LEU A 27 -32.82 34.68 -27.16
CA LEU A 27 -31.38 35.00 -27.13
C LEU A 27 -30.79 34.91 -25.72
N TYR A 28 -31.55 35.30 -24.70
CA TYR A 28 -31.14 35.15 -23.30
C TYR A 28 -31.09 33.69 -22.86
N ASP A 29 -32.06 32.88 -23.29
CA ASP A 29 -32.10 31.44 -23.00
C ASP A 29 -30.94 30.68 -23.66
N ASP A 30 -30.54 31.05 -24.88
CA ASP A 30 -29.41 30.40 -25.57
C ASP A 30 -28.06 30.58 -24.83
N GLN A 31 -27.85 31.72 -24.17
CA GLN A 31 -26.67 31.93 -23.31
C GLN A 31 -26.71 31.06 -22.05
N GLY A 32 -27.88 30.95 -21.42
CA GLY A 32 -28.10 30.05 -20.29
C GLY A 32 -27.87 28.59 -20.67
N ILE A 33 -28.51 28.13 -21.74
CA ILE A 33 -28.40 26.77 -22.27
C ILE A 33 -26.95 26.46 -22.68
N GLY A 34 -26.26 27.41 -23.32
CA GLY A 34 -24.85 27.29 -23.68
C GLY A 34 -23.95 27.05 -22.46
N PHE A 35 -24.13 27.84 -21.40
CA PHE A 35 -23.43 27.67 -20.13
C PHE A 35 -23.73 26.32 -19.47
N TYR A 36 -25.00 25.93 -19.39
CA TYR A 36 -25.39 24.61 -18.83
C TYR A 36 -24.80 23.45 -19.63
N ARG A 37 -24.78 23.53 -20.97
CA ARG A 37 -24.14 22.50 -21.82
C ARG A 37 -22.65 22.39 -21.55
N GLN A 38 -21.96 23.52 -21.39
CA GLN A 38 -20.54 23.53 -21.04
C GLN A 38 -20.31 22.92 -19.65
N LEU A 39 -21.12 23.28 -18.66
CA LEU A 39 -21.04 22.75 -17.30
C LEU A 39 -21.27 21.23 -17.28
N VAL A 40 -22.32 20.74 -17.95
CA VAL A 40 -22.61 19.30 -18.06
C VAL A 40 -21.48 18.56 -18.76
N PHE A 41 -20.95 19.11 -19.86
CA PHE A 41 -19.81 18.51 -20.55
C PHE A 41 -18.57 18.42 -19.63
N GLN A 42 -18.27 19.48 -18.88
CA GLN A 42 -17.16 19.47 -17.91
C GLN A 42 -17.35 18.39 -16.84
N HIS A 43 -18.53 18.30 -16.23
CA HIS A 43 -18.83 17.25 -15.26
C HIS A 43 -18.70 15.84 -15.84
N GLN A 44 -19.20 15.62 -17.06
CA GLN A 44 -19.06 14.32 -17.73
C GLN A 44 -17.59 13.96 -17.98
N GLN A 45 -16.76 14.92 -18.38
CA GLN A 45 -15.33 14.68 -18.59
C GLN A 45 -14.61 14.37 -17.27
N GLN A 46 -14.90 15.12 -16.21
CA GLN A 46 -14.34 14.86 -14.88
C GLN A 46 -14.74 13.47 -14.38
N GLN A 47 -16.01 13.08 -14.49
CA GLN A 47 -16.48 11.75 -14.09
C GLN A 47 -15.73 10.63 -14.84
N LYS A 48 -15.52 10.78 -16.15
CA LYS A 48 -14.75 9.80 -16.94
C LYS A 48 -13.31 9.69 -16.45
N GLN A 49 -12.67 10.81 -16.14
CA GLN A 49 -11.29 10.81 -15.62
C GLN A 49 -11.19 10.16 -14.24
N HIS A 50 -12.14 10.45 -13.33
CA HIS A 50 -12.21 9.80 -12.02
C HIS A 50 -12.41 8.28 -12.13
N LEU A 51 -13.32 7.83 -12.99
CA LEU A 51 -13.58 6.41 -13.19
C LEU A 51 -12.36 5.68 -13.76
N TYR A 52 -11.72 6.27 -14.78
CA TYR A 52 -10.50 5.73 -15.36
C TYR A 52 -9.40 5.58 -14.30
N LEU A 53 -9.17 6.62 -13.49
CA LEU A 53 -8.19 6.57 -12.42
C LEU A 53 -8.52 5.53 -11.37
N GLN A 54 -9.79 5.40 -10.99
CA GLN A 54 -10.23 4.40 -10.03
C GLN A 54 -9.95 2.99 -10.50
N GLN A 55 -10.26 2.68 -11.76
CA GLN A 55 -9.95 1.40 -12.38
C GLN A 55 -8.45 1.15 -12.39
N GLN A 56 -7.67 2.14 -12.85
CA GLN A 56 -6.22 2.03 -12.90
C GLN A 56 -5.62 1.82 -11.50
N ALA A 57 -6.07 2.58 -10.50
CA ALA A 57 -5.62 2.45 -9.13
C ALA A 57 -5.98 1.05 -8.61
N GLN A 58 -7.20 0.57 -8.82
CA GLN A 58 -7.60 -0.77 -8.37
C GLN A 58 -6.77 -1.89 -9.00
N GLU A 59 -6.52 -1.83 -10.30
CA GLU A 59 -5.75 -2.84 -11.03
C GLU A 59 -4.25 -2.82 -10.67
N LYS A 60 -3.67 -1.62 -10.57
CA LYS A 60 -2.22 -1.46 -10.40
C LYS A 60 -1.77 -1.47 -8.95
N SER A 61 -2.62 -1.09 -7.99
CA SER A 61 -2.21 -0.92 -6.57
C SER A 61 -1.59 -2.17 -5.97
N LYS A 62 -2.21 -3.34 -6.19
CA LYS A 62 -1.71 -4.58 -5.61
C LYS A 62 -0.28 -4.87 -6.07
N ASN A 63 -0.04 -4.81 -7.38
CA ASN A 63 1.28 -5.06 -7.95
C ASN A 63 2.28 -3.97 -7.57
N ALA A 64 1.84 -2.70 -7.57
CA ALA A 64 2.66 -1.57 -7.15
C ALA A 64 3.12 -1.70 -5.69
N CYS A 65 2.24 -2.11 -4.77
CA CYS A 65 2.61 -2.39 -3.38
C CYS A 65 3.60 -3.55 -3.31
N ILE A 66 3.33 -4.69 -3.97
CA ILE A 66 4.21 -5.86 -3.93
C ILE A 66 5.60 -5.55 -4.50
N SER A 67 5.70 -4.65 -5.48
CA SER A 67 6.99 -4.23 -6.08
C SER A 67 7.78 -3.21 -5.27
N LEU A 68 7.23 -2.70 -4.15
CA LEU A 68 7.98 -1.79 -3.28
C LEU A 68 9.19 -2.49 -2.69
N ASP A 69 10.27 -1.71 -2.54
CA ASP A 69 11.52 -2.21 -1.98
C ASP A 69 11.31 -2.71 -0.53
N PRO A 70 11.62 -3.99 -0.24
CA PRO A 70 11.61 -4.55 1.10
C PRO A 70 12.63 -3.92 2.06
N PHE A 71 13.45 -2.96 1.65
CA PHE A 71 14.42 -2.27 2.51
C PHE A 71 14.08 -0.81 2.81
N LEU A 72 12.92 -0.33 2.36
CA LEU A 72 12.39 0.98 2.76
C LEU A 72 12.34 1.12 4.29
N PRO A 73 12.64 2.29 4.87
CA PRO A 73 12.66 2.46 6.32
C PRO A 73 11.27 2.59 6.95
N THR A 74 10.22 2.78 6.15
CA THR A 74 8.85 3.04 6.61
C THR A 74 8.00 1.77 6.66
N ASP A 75 6.90 1.88 7.41
CA ASP A 75 5.91 0.80 7.58
C ASP A 75 4.65 1.03 6.75
N SER A 76 4.51 2.25 6.22
CA SER A 76 3.51 2.64 5.23
C SER A 76 4.17 3.37 4.06
N HIS A 77 3.52 3.30 2.90
CA HIS A 77 3.93 4.04 1.71
C HIS A 77 2.70 4.48 0.93
N LEU A 78 2.64 5.76 0.56
CA LEU A 78 1.52 6.34 -0.18
C LEU A 78 1.75 6.24 -1.68
N LEU A 79 0.96 5.41 -2.36
CA LEU A 79 0.91 5.41 -3.81
C LEU A 79 0.04 6.55 -4.31
N ILE A 80 0.52 7.26 -5.34
CA ILE A 80 -0.17 8.39 -5.96
C ILE A 80 -0.42 8.07 -7.43
N PHE A 81 -1.69 7.98 -7.80
CA PHE A 81 -2.15 7.82 -9.18
C PHE A 81 -2.60 9.17 -9.71
N LYS A 82 -2.19 9.53 -10.92
CA LYS A 82 -2.53 10.81 -11.57
C LYS A 82 -3.08 10.56 -12.97
N ALA A 83 -4.10 11.31 -13.38
CA ALA A 83 -4.63 11.23 -14.75
C ALA A 83 -3.68 11.87 -15.77
N THR A 84 -2.97 12.92 -15.36
CA THR A 84 -2.04 13.71 -16.18
C THR A 84 -0.88 14.19 -15.31
N ASP A 85 0.23 14.59 -15.92
CA ASP A 85 1.41 15.13 -15.21
C ASP A 85 1.29 16.62 -14.85
N THR A 86 0.11 17.21 -15.00
CA THR A 86 -0.13 18.62 -14.71
C THR A 86 -0.42 18.85 -13.22
N SER A 87 -0.10 20.04 -12.71
CA SER A 87 -0.31 20.38 -11.29
C SER A 87 -1.79 20.30 -10.85
N GLN A 88 -2.72 20.48 -11.78
CA GLN A 88 -4.18 20.41 -11.58
C GLN A 88 -4.79 19.02 -11.86
N SER A 89 -3.96 17.99 -12.09
CA SER A 89 -4.45 16.64 -12.36
C SER A 89 -5.27 16.10 -11.19
N ILE A 90 -6.39 15.43 -11.47
CA ILE A 90 -7.07 14.58 -10.49
C ILE A 90 -6.08 13.52 -10.00
N ARG A 91 -6.07 13.30 -8.67
CA ARG A 91 -5.19 12.33 -8.02
C ARG A 91 -6.00 11.33 -7.22
N GLN A 92 -5.48 10.13 -7.11
CA GLN A 92 -5.99 9.13 -6.18
C GLN A 92 -4.85 8.53 -5.39
N TYR A 93 -5.15 8.19 -4.16
CA TYR A 93 -4.19 7.74 -3.18
C TYR A 93 -4.57 6.35 -2.65
N ARG A 94 -3.53 5.53 -2.44
CA ARG A 94 -3.64 4.18 -1.87
C ARG A 94 -2.51 3.97 -0.89
N TRP A 95 -2.80 3.49 0.31
CA TRP A 95 -1.75 3.09 1.24
C TRP A 95 -1.29 1.67 0.96
N CYS A 96 0.01 1.48 0.89
CA CYS A 96 0.64 0.20 1.12
C CYS A 96 1.08 0.16 2.58
N VAL A 97 0.89 -0.98 3.22
CA VAL A 97 1.38 -1.27 4.57
C VAL A 97 2.32 -2.46 4.52
N ARG A 98 3.23 -2.46 5.47
CA ARG A 98 4.26 -3.47 5.56
C ARG A 98 3.95 -4.52 6.61
N GLU A 99 3.82 -5.74 6.15
CA GLU A 99 3.72 -6.90 7.01
C GLU A 99 5.11 -7.42 7.37
N LYS A 100 5.34 -7.73 8.64
CA LYS A 100 6.65 -8.17 9.15
C LYS A 100 6.48 -9.39 10.02
N LEU A 101 7.37 -10.38 9.86
CA LEU A 101 7.47 -11.49 10.82
C LEU A 101 8.05 -11.01 12.15
N PHE A 102 9.03 -10.12 12.09
CA PHE A 102 9.73 -9.59 13.24
C PHE A 102 9.07 -8.28 13.71
N LYS A 103 8.69 -8.23 14.98
CA LYS A 103 8.20 -7.01 15.65
C LYS A 103 9.31 -5.98 15.83
N GLN A 104 10.54 -6.46 16.04
CA GLN A 104 11.72 -5.64 16.24
C GLN A 104 13.00 -6.41 15.85
N ILE A 105 14.07 -5.66 15.59
CA ILE A 105 15.37 -6.22 15.21
C ILE A 105 16.09 -6.76 16.46
N PRO A 106 16.49 -8.04 16.50
CA PRO A 106 17.35 -8.59 17.55
C PRO A 106 18.64 -7.79 17.72
N ARG A 107 18.96 -7.41 18.96
CA ARG A 107 20.21 -6.68 19.30
C ARG A 107 21.25 -7.53 20.02
N LYS A 108 20.90 -8.78 20.34
CA LYS A 108 21.75 -9.77 21.01
C LYS A 108 21.76 -11.06 20.19
N ASN A 109 22.79 -11.88 20.42
CA ASN A 109 22.94 -13.18 19.77
C ASN A 109 22.03 -14.27 20.38
N ALA A 110 21.63 -14.15 21.64
CA ALA A 110 20.72 -15.07 22.30
C ALA A 110 19.56 -14.30 22.97
N LEU A 111 18.34 -14.67 22.60
CA LEU A 111 17.08 -14.11 23.08
C LEU A 111 16.20 -15.25 23.59
N ILE A 112 16.61 -15.81 24.72
CA ILE A 112 15.97 -16.97 25.36
C ILE A 112 14.67 -16.53 26.04
N GLY A 113 13.59 -17.28 25.83
CA GLY A 113 12.26 -16.99 26.38
C GLY A 113 11.57 -15.75 25.80
N GLN A 114 12.14 -15.12 24.77
CA GLN A 114 11.69 -13.84 24.21
C GLN A 114 10.99 -13.99 22.85
N PHE A 115 10.56 -15.19 22.48
CA PHE A 115 9.90 -15.44 21.20
C PHE A 115 8.76 -14.44 20.90
N SER A 116 7.83 -14.26 21.84
CA SER A 116 6.65 -13.39 21.66
C SER A 116 6.99 -11.91 21.53
N ASP A 117 8.14 -11.47 22.05
CA ASP A 117 8.58 -10.07 21.99
C ASP A 117 9.19 -9.70 20.63
N TYR A 118 9.70 -10.69 19.91
CA TYR A 118 10.38 -10.49 18.63
C TYR A 118 9.58 -10.99 17.45
N ILE A 119 8.73 -12.01 17.61
CA ILE A 119 8.05 -12.69 16.51
C ILE A 119 6.54 -12.43 16.57
N ASP A 120 5.98 -12.05 15.43
CA ASP A 120 4.54 -12.01 15.22
C ASP A 120 4.05 -13.35 14.67
N GLN A 121 3.55 -14.19 15.58
CA GLN A 121 3.04 -15.52 15.23
C GLN A 121 1.81 -15.47 14.31
N GLN A 122 1.04 -14.39 14.31
CA GLN A 122 -0.12 -14.26 13.42
C GLN A 122 0.31 -14.16 11.96
N LYS A 123 1.54 -13.67 11.71
CA LYS A 123 2.11 -13.52 10.38
C LYS A 123 2.92 -14.73 9.93
N PHE A 124 3.02 -15.78 10.76
CA PHE A 124 3.77 -17.02 10.46
C PHE A 124 3.42 -17.59 9.08
N SER A 125 2.13 -17.79 8.81
CA SER A 125 1.65 -18.40 7.56
C SER A 125 2.03 -17.61 6.31
N LEU A 126 2.26 -16.30 6.45
CA LEU A 126 2.65 -15.43 5.34
C LEU A 126 4.10 -15.67 4.90
N PHE A 127 4.97 -16.11 5.81
CA PHE A 127 6.40 -16.24 5.59
C PHE A 127 6.91 -17.67 5.64
N ALA A 128 6.14 -18.60 6.20
CA ALA A 128 6.48 -20.02 6.31
C ALA A 128 7.01 -20.67 5.04
N PRO A 129 6.50 -20.37 3.82
CA PRO A 129 7.07 -20.94 2.60
C PRO A 129 8.54 -20.61 2.35
N HIS A 130 9.08 -19.56 2.99
CA HIS A 130 10.43 -19.04 2.77
C HIS A 130 11.44 -19.40 3.87
N PHE A 131 11.00 -20.10 4.91
CA PHE A 131 11.89 -20.58 5.98
C PHE A 131 12.85 -21.65 5.47
N ASP A 132 14.02 -21.74 6.11
CA ASP A 132 15.09 -22.71 5.83
C ASP A 132 15.65 -22.68 4.40
N ARG A 133 15.24 -21.71 3.58
CA ARG A 133 15.79 -21.49 2.24
C ARG A 133 17.15 -20.82 2.36
N LEU A 134 18.18 -21.52 1.89
CA LEU A 134 19.55 -21.02 1.87
C LEU A 134 19.65 -19.70 1.11
N ASP A 135 20.27 -18.71 1.75
CA ASP A 135 20.58 -17.42 1.15
C ASP A 135 22.03 -17.02 1.47
N PRO A 136 22.79 -16.53 0.47
CA PRO A 136 24.18 -16.08 0.68
C PRO A 136 24.37 -15.04 1.79
N GLN A 137 23.38 -14.20 2.08
CA GLN A 137 23.44 -13.14 3.09
C GLN A 137 22.99 -13.62 4.49
N GLY A 138 22.37 -14.80 4.55
CA GLY A 138 21.98 -15.49 5.77
C GLY A 138 20.62 -16.15 5.68
N THR A 139 20.44 -17.24 6.41
CA THR A 139 19.24 -18.07 6.39
C THR A 139 18.41 -17.88 7.65
N LEU A 140 17.07 -17.89 7.53
CA LEU A 140 16.19 -17.97 8.69
C LEU A 140 15.83 -19.43 8.94
N TYR A 141 16.23 -19.96 10.09
CA TYR A 141 15.92 -21.33 10.50
C TYR A 141 14.71 -21.34 11.43
N TRP A 142 13.74 -22.22 11.19
CA TRP A 142 12.53 -22.28 12.00
C TRP A 142 12.28 -23.68 12.59
N PHE A 143 12.20 -23.74 13.92
CA PHE A 143 11.88 -24.95 14.67
C PHE A 143 10.53 -24.81 15.35
N SER A 144 9.54 -25.56 14.90
CA SER A 144 8.18 -25.53 15.45
C SER A 144 7.94 -26.58 16.55
N GLN A 145 8.87 -27.51 16.76
CA GLN A 145 8.71 -28.54 17.77
C GLN A 145 8.84 -27.93 19.18
N PRO A 146 8.11 -28.46 20.19
CA PRO A 146 8.30 -28.08 21.59
C PRO A 146 9.72 -28.36 22.10
N GLN A 147 10.38 -29.39 21.56
CA GLN A 147 11.78 -29.70 21.81
C GLN A 147 12.47 -30.04 20.49
N ALA A 148 13.33 -29.14 20.04
CA ALA A 148 14.07 -29.28 18.80
C ALA A 148 15.53 -29.64 19.09
N HIS A 149 16.07 -30.60 18.33
CA HIS A 149 17.47 -30.98 18.37
C HIS A 149 18.08 -30.75 17.00
N TRP A 150 19.19 -30.01 16.95
CA TRP A 150 19.87 -29.70 15.70
C TRP A 150 21.37 -29.93 15.83
N GLN A 151 21.93 -30.77 14.97
CA GLN A 151 23.36 -30.99 14.93
C GLN A 151 24.00 -30.17 13.81
N ILE A 152 25.01 -29.37 14.14
CA ILE A 152 25.78 -28.58 13.18
C ILE A 152 27.22 -29.08 13.10
N GLN A 153 27.79 -28.99 11.90
CA GLN A 153 29.18 -29.38 11.61
C GLN A 153 29.93 -28.29 10.83
N GLN A 154 29.29 -27.14 10.61
CA GLN A 154 29.80 -26.02 9.82
C GLN A 154 29.33 -24.70 10.43
N ASP A 155 29.95 -23.61 9.97
CA ASP A 155 29.53 -22.26 10.33
C ASP A 155 28.14 -21.96 9.76
N ILE A 156 27.28 -21.38 10.60
CA ILE A 156 25.92 -20.97 10.27
C ILE A 156 25.85 -19.45 10.26
N TYR A 157 25.30 -18.89 9.20
CA TYR A 157 24.99 -17.47 9.08
C TYR A 157 23.47 -17.32 9.03
N GLY A 158 22.87 -16.82 10.10
CA GLY A 158 21.41 -16.81 10.14
C GLY A 158 20.78 -16.36 11.44
N VAL A 159 19.46 -16.24 11.38
CA VAL A 159 18.60 -16.10 12.57
C VAL A 159 17.91 -17.43 12.78
N ILE A 160 18.01 -17.97 13.99
CA ILE A 160 17.42 -19.25 14.37
C ILE A 160 16.25 -18.96 15.30
N ILE A 161 15.09 -19.51 14.99
CA ILE A 161 13.87 -19.32 15.77
C ILE A 161 13.35 -20.68 16.22
N ALA A 162 13.08 -20.84 17.51
CA ALA A 162 12.44 -22.02 18.07
C ALA A 162 11.18 -21.65 18.87
N GLN A 163 10.08 -22.34 18.60
CA GLN A 163 8.80 -22.19 19.32
C GLN A 163 8.76 -22.97 20.65
N GLY A 164 9.86 -23.63 21.01
CA GLY A 164 10.03 -24.36 22.26
C GLY A 164 11.49 -24.35 22.70
N ASP A 165 11.93 -25.45 23.30
CA ASP A 165 13.32 -25.67 23.67
C ASP A 165 14.15 -26.01 22.43
N LEU A 166 15.40 -25.54 22.39
CA LEU A 166 16.34 -25.81 21.32
C LEU A 166 17.67 -26.31 21.88
N THR A 167 18.06 -27.50 21.45
CA THR A 167 19.37 -28.08 21.73
C THR A 167 20.18 -28.13 20.44
N ILE A 168 21.32 -27.42 20.41
CA ILE A 168 22.25 -27.44 19.27
C ILE A 168 23.53 -28.16 19.67
N THR A 169 23.90 -29.20 18.92
CA THR A 169 25.08 -30.05 19.18
C THR A 169 26.09 -30.06 18.03
N GLY A 170 27.32 -30.50 18.31
CA GLY A 170 28.38 -30.60 17.32
C GLY A 170 29.37 -29.44 17.37
N GLN A 171 29.84 -28.98 16.22
CA GLN A 171 30.93 -28.01 16.13
C GLN A 171 30.68 -26.95 15.05
N GLY A 172 31.10 -25.70 15.31
CA GLY A 172 31.02 -24.60 14.36
C GLY A 172 30.76 -23.25 15.02
N ARG A 173 30.56 -22.22 14.19
CA ARG A 173 30.19 -20.87 14.64
C ARG A 173 28.83 -20.45 14.10
N ILE A 174 27.96 -19.99 14.97
CA ILE A 174 26.70 -19.35 14.61
C ILE A 174 26.91 -17.83 14.62
N ARG A 175 26.73 -17.19 13.47
CA ARG A 175 26.83 -15.74 13.27
C ARG A 175 25.45 -15.16 12.98
N GLY A 176 24.84 -14.59 14.01
CA GLY A 176 23.51 -14.00 13.92
C GLY A 176 22.81 -13.96 15.27
N ALA A 177 21.56 -14.44 15.33
CA ALA A 177 20.77 -14.43 16.56
C ALA A 177 19.93 -15.70 16.71
N ILE A 178 19.74 -16.16 17.94
CA ILE A 178 18.86 -17.26 18.31
C ILE A 178 17.73 -16.69 19.17
N ILE A 179 16.48 -16.96 18.79
CA ILE A 179 15.28 -16.58 19.50
C ILE A 179 14.55 -17.87 19.87
N THR A 180 14.36 -18.10 21.17
CA THR A 180 13.63 -19.28 21.65
C THR A 180 12.44 -18.87 22.49
N GLN A 181 11.39 -19.68 22.49
CA GLN A 181 10.31 -19.57 23.46
C GLN A 181 10.65 -20.31 24.76
N GLY A 182 11.35 -21.45 24.64
CA GLY A 182 11.83 -22.24 25.77
C GLY A 182 13.32 -22.03 26.03
N GLU A 183 13.97 -23.08 26.56
CA GLU A 183 15.39 -23.07 26.88
C GLU A 183 16.29 -23.22 25.63
N LEU A 184 17.53 -22.78 25.76
CA LEU A 184 18.56 -22.93 24.73
C LEU A 184 19.76 -23.67 25.32
N HIS A 185 20.04 -24.86 24.80
CA HIS A 185 21.20 -25.67 25.15
C HIS A 185 22.17 -25.69 23.97
N LEU A 186 23.39 -25.21 24.19
CA LEU A 186 24.46 -25.19 23.18
C LEU A 186 25.62 -26.06 23.64
N ASP A 187 26.08 -26.93 22.76
CA ASP A 187 27.32 -27.69 22.96
C ASP A 187 28.51 -26.72 23.14
N PRO A 188 29.39 -26.92 24.14
CA PRO A 188 30.53 -26.04 24.41
C PRO A 188 31.45 -25.77 23.22
N GLN A 189 31.46 -26.65 22.21
CA GLN A 189 32.26 -26.48 21.00
C GLN A 189 31.65 -25.49 19.99
N ILE A 190 30.42 -25.04 20.21
CA ILE A 190 29.72 -24.09 19.35
C ILE A 190 29.93 -22.66 19.86
N SER A 191 30.42 -21.78 18.98
CA SER A 191 30.54 -20.35 19.29
C SER A 191 29.36 -19.57 18.71
N LEU A 192 28.66 -18.80 19.55
CA LEU A 192 27.54 -17.96 19.13
C LEU A 192 27.94 -16.48 19.16
N THR A 193 27.97 -15.82 18.00
CA THR A 193 28.36 -14.42 17.86
C THR A 193 27.27 -13.61 17.17
N TYR A 194 27.00 -12.40 17.66
CA TYR A 194 26.04 -11.49 17.03
C TYR A 194 26.63 -10.90 15.74
N HIS A 195 25.91 -11.03 14.63
CA HIS A 195 26.29 -10.42 13.35
C HIS A 195 25.21 -9.47 12.85
N LYS A 196 25.42 -8.16 13.09
CA LYS A 196 24.43 -7.10 12.83
C LYS A 196 23.86 -7.14 11.41
N ASN A 197 24.74 -7.25 10.40
CA ASN A 197 24.31 -7.16 9.00
C ASN A 197 23.39 -8.31 8.61
N THR A 198 23.71 -9.55 9.01
CA THR A 198 22.86 -10.73 8.76
C THR A 198 21.52 -10.61 9.48
N VAL A 199 21.53 -10.17 10.74
CA VAL A 199 20.30 -10.04 11.53
C VAL A 199 19.38 -8.96 10.94
N VAL A 200 19.92 -7.77 10.64
CA VAL A 200 19.16 -6.67 10.04
C VAL A 200 18.61 -7.07 8.67
N TYR A 201 19.45 -7.66 7.81
CA TYR A 201 19.04 -8.15 6.51
C TYR A 201 17.88 -9.15 6.61
N LEU A 202 18.01 -10.17 7.45
CA LEU A 202 16.98 -11.19 7.63
C LEU A 202 15.69 -10.60 8.21
N THR A 203 15.77 -9.74 9.22
CA THR A 203 14.61 -9.06 9.78
C THR A 203 13.85 -8.23 8.73
N GLN A 204 14.57 -7.55 7.84
CA GLN A 204 13.97 -6.78 6.75
C GLN A 204 13.44 -7.66 5.61
N LYS A 205 14.18 -8.71 5.24
CA LYS A 205 13.79 -9.68 4.19
C LYS A 205 12.49 -10.39 4.54
N PHE A 206 12.29 -10.73 5.82
CA PHE A 206 11.05 -11.31 6.33
C PHE A 206 9.98 -10.24 6.59
N SER A 207 9.83 -9.35 5.61
CA SER A 207 8.75 -8.39 5.49
C SER A 207 8.25 -8.35 4.06
N ARG A 208 6.99 -7.94 3.87
CA ARG A 208 6.43 -7.74 2.54
C ARG A 208 5.46 -6.57 2.54
N TRP A 209 5.43 -5.87 1.43
CA TRP A 209 4.45 -4.83 1.21
C TRP A 209 3.15 -5.42 0.69
N GLN A 210 2.03 -4.91 1.20
CA GLN A 210 0.71 -5.21 0.67
C GLN A 210 -0.16 -3.96 0.70
N MET A 211 -1.23 -3.98 -0.08
CA MET A 211 -2.21 -2.90 -0.05
C MET A 211 -2.94 -2.91 1.30
N ALA A 212 -3.07 -1.74 1.92
CA ALA A 212 -3.87 -1.59 3.13
C ALA A 212 -5.36 -1.73 2.80
N GLU A 213 -6.10 -2.38 3.70
CA GLU A 213 -7.55 -2.50 3.56
C GLU A 213 -8.21 -1.12 3.60
N GLN A 214 -9.24 -0.93 2.77
CA GLN A 214 -10.07 0.28 2.73
C GLN A 214 -9.30 1.61 2.57
N SER A 215 -8.10 1.58 1.98
CA SER A 215 -7.20 2.73 1.93
C SER A 215 -7.38 3.64 0.70
N TRP A 216 -8.61 3.87 0.23
CA TRP A 216 -8.85 4.77 -0.90
C TRP A 216 -9.15 6.19 -0.48
N TYR A 217 -8.40 7.12 -1.08
CA TYR A 217 -8.66 8.54 -0.94
C TYR A 217 -8.58 9.24 -2.30
N ASP A 218 -9.51 10.16 -2.53
CA ASP A 218 -9.49 11.10 -3.67
C ASP A 218 -8.76 12.41 -3.33
N PHE A 219 -8.45 12.62 -2.05
CA PHE A 219 -7.70 13.77 -1.54
C PHE A 219 -6.47 13.28 -0.78
N THR A 220 -5.49 14.16 -0.61
CA THR A 220 -4.29 13.84 0.16
C THR A 220 -4.70 13.41 1.58
N PRO A 221 -4.44 12.16 1.99
CA PRO A 221 -4.76 11.72 3.33
C PRO A 221 -3.87 12.44 4.34
N ILE A 222 -4.42 12.72 5.52
CA ILE A 222 -3.65 13.26 6.64
C ILE A 222 -2.91 12.07 7.29
N GLU A 223 -1.61 12.23 7.50
CA GLU A 223 -0.74 11.24 8.16
C GLU A 223 -0.99 11.16 9.68
#